data_AF-D1CTF3-F1
#
_entry.id   AF-D1CTF3-F1
#
_cell.length_a   1.000
_cell.length_b   1.000
_cell.length_c   1.000
_cell.angle_alpha   90.00
_cell.angle_beta   90.00
_cell.angle_gamma   90.00
#
_symmetry.space_group_name_H-M   'P 1'
#
loop_
_entity.id
_entity.type
_entity.pdbx_description
1 polymer ?
#
loop_
_entity_poly.entity_id
_entity_poly.type
_entity_poly.pdbx_seq_one_letter_code
_entity_poly.pdbx_strand_id
1 'polypeptide(L)'
;AVPGVAEVRIYVKPKTPVVRKGDYLDSMGHVIAVSPSRTRTAAILQHAVDLMHWSITPFPTLGEQEQTGAACRAAPAQVVSDKT
;
A
#
# COMPACT_ATOMS: atom_id res chain seq x y z
N ALA A 1 -18.42 -15.06 1.74
CA ALA A 1 -17.70 -15.51 2.95
C ALA A 1 -16.87 -16.74 2.59
N VAL A 2 -15.63 -16.85 3.05
CA VAL A 2 -14.78 -18.03 2.80
C VAL A 2 -15.20 -19.14 3.79
N PRO A 3 -15.57 -20.35 3.32
CA PRO A 3 -15.96 -21.43 4.21
C PRO A 3 -14.87 -21.79 5.23
N GLY A 4 -15.24 -21.89 6.50
CA GLY A 4 -14.30 -22.22 7.59
C GLY A 4 -13.51 -21.03 8.13
N VAL A 5 -13.69 -19.82 7.59
CA VAL A 5 -13.26 -18.58 8.26
C VAL A 5 -14.33 -18.16 9.25
N ALA A 6 -13.96 -18.12 10.54
CA ALA A 6 -14.84 -17.75 11.63
C ALA A 6 -14.83 -16.23 11.89
N GLU A 7 -13.69 -15.58 11.67
CA GLU A 7 -13.53 -14.15 11.96
C GLU A 7 -12.52 -13.50 11.02
N VAL A 8 -12.79 -12.26 10.63
CA VAL A 8 -11.84 -11.35 9.99
C VAL A 8 -11.98 -9.98 10.67
N ARG A 9 -10.88 -9.42 11.16
CA ARG A 9 -10.84 -8.01 11.58
C ARG A 9 -9.68 -7.28 10.94
N ILE A 10 -9.92 -6.01 10.64
CA ILE A 10 -8.92 -5.08 10.12
C ILE A 10 -8.81 -3.95 11.14
N TYR A 11 -7.60 -3.69 11.62
CA TYR A 11 -7.33 -2.67 12.65
C TYR A 11 -7.05 -1.29 12.05
N VAL A 12 -6.57 -1.27 10.80
CA VAL A 12 -6.21 -0.05 10.09
C VAL A 12 -7.44 0.51 9.39
N LYS A 13 -7.76 1.79 9.62
CA LYS A 13 -8.84 2.46 8.90
C LYS A 13 -8.39 2.77 7.45
N PRO A 14 -9.31 2.78 6.46
CA PRO A 14 -8.97 3.18 5.10
C PRO A 14 -8.27 4.54 5.02
N LYS A 15 -7.33 4.68 4.08
CA LYS A 15 -6.53 5.91 3.85
C LYS A 15 -5.72 6.37 5.08
N THR A 16 -5.52 5.51 6.06
CA THR A 16 -4.62 5.79 7.18
C THR A 16 -3.17 5.59 6.72
N PRO A 17 -2.26 6.54 6.98
CA PRO A 17 -0.83 6.34 6.78
C PRO A 17 -0.34 5.10 7.55
N VAL A 18 0.34 4.17 6.87
CA VAL A 18 0.89 2.96 7.49
C VAL A 18 2.40 3.12 7.61
N VAL A 19 2.90 3.20 8.85
CA VAL A 19 4.33 3.23 9.16
C VAL A 19 4.65 2.03 10.04
N ARG A 20 5.52 1.15 9.55
CA ARG A 20 5.97 -0.04 10.30
C ARG A 20 7.08 0.33 11.27
N LYS A 21 6.91 -0.01 12.54
CA LYS A 21 7.91 0.19 13.61
C LYS A 21 8.72 -1.06 13.93
N GLY A 22 8.30 -2.22 13.44
CA GLY A 22 8.86 -3.52 13.78
C GLY A 22 8.34 -4.10 15.11
N ASP A 23 7.25 -3.55 15.65
CA ASP A 23 6.60 -4.05 16.86
C ASP A 23 5.35 -4.89 16.54
N TYR A 24 4.71 -5.47 17.56
CA TYR A 24 3.52 -6.30 17.37
C TYR A 24 2.27 -5.52 16.91
N LEU A 25 2.30 -4.19 16.96
CA LEU A 25 1.21 -3.31 16.52
C LEU A 25 1.29 -3.02 15.02
N ASP A 26 2.34 -3.47 14.33
CA ASP A 26 2.46 -3.42 12.86
C ASP A 26 1.50 -4.39 12.13
N SER A 27 0.69 -5.15 12.87
CA SER A 27 -0.34 -6.02 12.31
C SER A 27 -1.51 -5.19 11.76
N MET A 28 -1.84 -5.38 10.48
CA MET A 28 -2.93 -4.64 9.85
C MET A 28 -4.32 -5.21 10.18
N GLY A 29 -4.37 -6.45 10.67
CA GLY A 29 -5.59 -7.19 10.97
C GLY A 29 -5.29 -8.66 11.27
N HIS A 30 -6.35 -9.45 11.45
CA HIS A 30 -6.25 -10.90 11.65
C HIS A 30 -7.40 -11.65 11.00
N VAL A 31 -7.15 -12.94 10.75
CA VAL A 31 -8.12 -13.91 10.23
C VAL A 31 -8.08 -15.13 11.15
N ILE A 32 -9.26 -15.62 11.55
CA ILE A 32 -9.41 -16.86 12.32
C ILE A 32 -10.13 -17.87 11.45
N ALA A 33 -9.47 -19.02 11.21
CA ALA A 33 -10.07 -20.17 10.56
C ALA A 33 -10.25 -21.32 11.56
N VAL A 34 -11.34 -22.07 11.39
CA VAL A 34 -11.69 -23.19 12.27
C VAL A 34 -12.05 -24.40 11.44
N SER A 35 -11.43 -25.53 11.78
CA SER A 35 -11.83 -26.83 11.26
C SER A 35 -11.39 -27.96 12.21
N PRO A 36 -11.97 -29.16 12.11
CA PRO A 36 -11.58 -30.30 12.94
C PRO A 36 -10.15 -30.82 12.69
N SER A 37 -9.48 -30.39 11.62
CA SER A 37 -8.14 -30.85 11.24
C SER A 37 -7.17 -29.69 11.11
N ARG A 38 -5.98 -29.80 11.73
CA ARG A 38 -4.95 -28.74 11.66
C ARG A 38 -4.53 -28.45 10.21
N THR A 39 -4.36 -29.50 9.40
CA THR A 39 -3.98 -29.36 7.98
C THR A 39 -5.04 -28.60 7.20
N ARG A 40 -6.32 -28.88 7.46
CA ARG A 40 -7.43 -28.18 6.80
C ARG A 40 -7.53 -26.73 7.25
N THR A 41 -7.32 -26.45 8.54
CA THR A 41 -7.28 -25.07 9.05
C THR A 41 -6.15 -24.27 8.40
N ALA A 42 -4.96 -24.84 8.24
CA ALA A 42 -3.84 -24.18 7.57
C ALA A 42 -4.15 -23.87 6.09
N ALA A 43 -4.76 -24.82 5.37
CA ALA A 43 -5.17 -24.61 3.98
C ALA A 43 -6.23 -23.49 3.85
N ILE A 44 -7.20 -23.42 4.77
CA ILE A 44 -8.21 -22.36 4.78
C ILE A 44 -7.55 -21.00 5.10
N LEU A 45 -6.62 -20.95 6.04
CA LEU A 45 -5.89 -19.72 6.36
C LEU A 45 -5.11 -19.21 5.14
N GLN A 46 -4.36 -20.09 4.47
CA GLN A 46 -3.60 -19.72 3.28
C GLN A 46 -4.53 -19.18 2.19
N HIS A 47 -5.58 -19.92 1.85
CA HIS A 47 -6.57 -19.47 0.87
C HIS A 47 -7.21 -18.13 1.24
N ALA A 48 -7.54 -17.91 2.52
CA ALA A 48 -8.11 -16.63 2.96
C ALA A 48 -7.12 -15.46 2.79
N VAL A 49 -5.85 -15.66 3.13
CA VAL A 49 -4.79 -14.64 2.96
C VAL A 49 -4.52 -14.37 1.49
N ASP A 50 -4.52 -15.40 0.64
CA ASP A 50 -4.27 -15.26 -0.80
C ASP A 50 -5.34 -14.40 -1.51
N LEU A 51 -6.56 -14.36 -0.96
CA LEU A 51 -7.65 -13.50 -1.45
C LEU A 51 -7.56 -12.05 -0.96
N MET A 52 -6.72 -11.75 0.04
CA MET A 52 -6.61 -10.40 0.61
C MET A 52 -5.66 -9.53 -0.22
N HIS A 53 -6.21 -8.76 -1.15
CA HIS A 53 -5.48 -7.74 -1.88
C HIS A 53 -5.56 -6.38 -1.17
N TRP A 54 -4.43 -5.69 -1.11
CA TRP A 54 -4.31 -4.36 -0.50
C TRP A 54 -3.91 -3.34 -1.56
N SER A 55 -4.62 -2.21 -1.59
CA SER A 55 -4.21 -1.03 -2.36
C SER A 55 -3.55 -0.06 -1.40
N ILE A 56 -2.21 -0.04 -1.39
CA ILE A 56 -1.40 0.83 -0.54
C ILE A 56 -0.69 1.83 -1.44
N THR A 57 -0.95 3.13 -1.23
CA THR A 57 -0.24 4.20 -1.92
C THR A 57 1.08 4.47 -1.18
N PRO A 58 2.24 4.38 -1.84
CA PRO A 58 3.51 4.79 -1.25
C PRO A 58 3.47 6.28 -0.86
N PHE A 59 4.24 6.66 0.16
CA PHE A 59 4.44 8.07 0.46
C PHE A 59 5.14 8.77 -0.71
N PRO A 60 4.83 10.06 -0.97
CA PRO A 60 5.50 10.82 -2.01
C PRO A 60 7.00 10.90 -1.73
N THR A 61 7.83 10.83 -2.77
CA THR A 61 9.26 11.10 -2.61
C THR A 61 9.50 12.60 -2.44
N LEU A 62 10.59 12.97 -1.76
CA LEU A 62 10.86 14.34 -1.27
C LEU A 62 11.01 15.41 -2.38
N GLY A 63 10.83 15.06 -3.67
CA GLY A 63 10.92 15.97 -4.82
C GLY A 63 9.66 16.03 -5.70
N GLU A 64 8.56 15.35 -5.37
CA GLU A 64 7.36 15.28 -6.22
C GLU A 64 6.26 16.29 -5.85
N GLN A 65 6.51 17.17 -4.86
CA GLN A 65 5.59 18.24 -4.47
C GLN A 65 5.78 19.55 -5.28
N GLU A 66 6.40 19.49 -6.46
CA GLU A 66 6.45 20.62 -7.41
C GLU A 66 6.19 20.17 -8.85
N GLN A 67 5.18 19.34 -9.11
CA GLN A 67 4.75 19.12 -10.50
C GLN A 67 3.25 18.83 -10.62
N THR A 68 2.42 19.57 -9.89
CA THR A 68 1.01 19.71 -10.25
C THR A 68 0.58 21.14 -9.98
N GLY A 69 1.13 22.08 -10.76
CA GLY A 69 0.75 23.48 -10.61
C GLY A 69 1.68 24.54 -11.19
N ALA A 70 2.41 24.30 -12.28
CA ALA A 70 3.04 25.39 -13.03
C ALA A 70 3.26 25.00 -14.49
N ALA A 71 2.23 25.18 -15.31
CA ALA A 71 2.48 25.48 -16.71
C ALA A 71 3.01 26.92 -16.79
N CYS A 72 4.31 27.11 -16.53
CA CYS A 72 5.04 28.27 -17.01
C CYS A 72 6.06 27.78 -18.03
N ARG A 73 5.57 27.64 -19.25
CA ARG A 73 6.37 27.46 -20.47
C ARG A 73 7.32 28.65 -20.60
N ALA A 74 8.60 28.47 -20.29
CA ALA A 74 9.65 29.39 -20.72
C ALA A 74 10.33 28.81 -21.97
N ALA A 75 10.25 29.55 -23.08
CA ALA A 75 10.92 29.22 -24.33
C ALA A 75 12.46 29.29 -24.18
N PRO A 76 13.24 28.49 -24.92
CA PRO A 76 14.69 28.59 -24.86
C PRO A 76 15.16 29.91 -25.47
N ALA A 77 15.87 30.71 -24.68
CA ALA A 77 16.62 31.87 -25.16
C ALA A 77 17.70 31.38 -26.13
N GLN A 78 17.63 31.87 -27.37
CA GLN A 78 18.70 31.72 -28.36
C GLN A 78 19.89 32.56 -27.90
N VAL A 79 21.07 31.96 -27.77
CA VAL A 79 22.31 32.73 -27.58
C VAL A 79 22.82 33.14 -28.96
N VAL A 80 22.89 34.44 -29.20
CA VAL A 80 23.61 35.01 -30.34
C VAL A 80 25.09 35.06 -29.97
N SER A 81 25.94 34.42 -30.77
CA SER A 81 27.38 34.58 -30.66
C SER A 81 27.80 35.72 -31.58
N ASP A 82 28.16 36.86 -30.99
CA ASP A 82 28.89 37.90 -31.70
C ASP A 82 30.39 37.56 -31.69
N LYS A 83 30.94 37.48 -32.90
CA LYS A 83 32.37 37.28 -33.16
C LYS A 83 32.90 38.58 -33.75
N THR A 84 33.82 39.24 -33.05
CA THR A 84 35.06 39.83 -33.59
C THR A 84 35.99 40.14 -32.42
#